data_AF-A0A967WD93-F1
#
_entry.id   AF-A0A967WD93-F1
#
_cell.length_a   1.000
_cell.length_b   1.000
_cell.length_c   1.000
_cell.angle_alpha   90.00
_cell.angle_beta   90.00
_cell.angle_gamma   90.00
#
_symmetry.space_group_name_H-M   'P 1'
#
loop_
_entity.id
_entity.type
_entity.pdbx_description
1 polymer ?
#
loop_
_entity_poly.entity_id
_entity_poly.type
_entity_poly.pdbx_seq_one_letter_code
_entity_poly.pdbx_strand_id
1 'polypeptide(L)'
;MSAPSTTKIDLLLLGLLLDRPMHGYELYQQIQAEEIDTWFNVSMAGVYYSLGKLRDQGLVAESRQRGGRSTRKSIYRLTEDGRNAFFSSMESQALSREKVYLDYDLVIYLLNKLPLQRATSLLEQHQAFLAEQALEIQSTLDTEQESSGSSLRLAVLDHQVRYLEMEQNWLADVIRGIESKDETGYAQPGERQGLMVLRGDLRHYHLPDLLRLIVSGQHSGRLTLTDGVQIRTLTFEDGRPVCATSRRQDEPPTLPSSSEEVLSGICDLFRWQEGQFTFDQEMGTEEWCVPLTM
;
A
#
# COMPACT_ATOMS: atom_id res chain seq x y z
N MET A 1 27.95 -5.97 25.11
CA MET A 1 27.37 -4.63 24.88
C MET A 1 26.93 -4.62 23.43
N SER A 2 25.64 -4.58 23.14
CA SER A 2 25.15 -4.52 21.76
C SER A 2 25.67 -3.24 21.12
N ALA A 3 26.33 -3.34 19.97
CA ALA A 3 26.80 -2.17 19.23
C ALA A 3 25.60 -1.22 19.01
N PRO A 4 25.76 0.10 19.21
CA PRO A 4 24.69 1.04 18.92
C PRO A 4 24.24 0.88 17.47
N SER A 5 22.94 0.67 17.24
CA SER A 5 22.41 0.52 15.89
C SER A 5 22.51 1.85 15.13
N THR A 6 23.43 1.89 14.16
CA THR A 6 23.54 2.95 13.15
C THR A 6 22.26 2.96 12.32
N THR A 7 21.53 4.08 12.32
CA THR A 7 20.37 4.23 11.43
C THR A 7 20.83 4.45 9.99
N LYS A 8 19.92 4.36 9.02
CA LYS A 8 20.26 4.64 7.62
C LYS A 8 20.75 6.08 7.42
N ILE A 9 20.18 7.06 8.14
CA ILE A 9 20.64 8.46 8.09
C ILE A 9 22.03 8.58 8.70
N ASP A 10 22.29 7.93 9.84
CA ASP A 10 23.62 7.90 10.45
C ASP A 10 24.65 7.35 9.45
N LEU A 11 24.33 6.27 8.75
CA LEU A 11 25.19 5.65 7.74
C LEU A 11 25.52 6.60 6.58
N LEU A 12 24.51 7.29 6.05
CA LEU A 12 24.69 8.32 5.01
C LEU A 12 25.63 9.42 5.47
N LEU A 13 25.40 9.97 6.67
CA LEU A 13 26.23 11.08 7.18
C LEU A 13 27.66 10.66 7.47
N LEU A 14 27.87 9.46 8.03
CA LEU A 14 29.22 8.91 8.20
C LEU A 14 29.92 8.76 6.85
N GLY A 15 29.19 8.30 5.81
CA GLY A 15 29.66 8.19 4.44
C GLY A 15 30.13 9.52 3.86
N LEU A 16 29.28 10.56 3.90
CA LEU A 16 29.62 11.89 3.40
C LEU A 16 30.82 12.50 4.16
N LEU A 17 30.90 12.28 5.47
CA LEU A 17 32.01 12.76 6.30
C LEU A 17 33.34 12.01 6.08
N LEU A 18 33.35 10.90 5.32
CA LEU A 18 34.60 10.27 4.87
C LEU A 18 35.34 11.14 3.85
N ASP A 19 34.62 11.89 3.02
CA ASP A 19 35.20 12.73 1.97
C ASP A 19 35.91 13.93 2.57
N ARG A 20 35.21 14.65 3.47
CA ARG A 20 35.77 15.82 4.17
C ARG A 20 34.94 16.20 5.41
N PRO A 21 35.54 16.92 6.37
CA PRO A 21 34.78 17.58 7.43
C PRO A 21 33.78 18.61 6.85
N MET A 22 32.57 18.64 7.40
CA MET A 22 31.48 19.48 6.90
C MET A 22 30.63 20.08 8.01
N HIS A 23 30.00 21.22 7.72
CA HIS A 23 28.90 21.71 8.52
C HIS A 23 27.62 20.89 8.29
N GLY A 24 26.75 20.81 9.29
CA GLY A 24 25.45 20.13 9.13
C GLY A 24 24.59 20.66 7.98
N TYR A 25 24.68 21.98 7.72
CA TYR A 25 24.02 22.59 6.56
C TYR A 25 24.68 22.19 5.24
N GLU A 26 26.02 22.11 5.17
CA GLU A 26 26.73 21.69 3.96
C GLU A 26 26.44 20.23 3.62
N LEU A 27 26.33 19.37 4.63
CA LEU A 27 25.88 17.97 4.44
C LEU A 27 24.51 17.92 3.80
N TYR A 28 23.55 18.73 4.29
CA TYR A 28 22.22 18.78 3.71
C TYR A 28 22.22 19.38 2.29
N GLN A 29 23.02 20.42 2.04
CA GLN A 29 23.18 20.96 0.69
C GLN A 29 23.76 19.94 -0.29
N GLN A 30 24.71 19.12 0.15
CA GLN A 30 25.27 18.05 -0.67
C GLN A 30 24.23 16.96 -0.96
N ILE A 31 23.44 16.56 0.05
CA ILE A 31 22.31 15.64 -0.13
C ILE A 31 21.35 16.14 -1.20
N GLN A 32 20.99 17.43 -1.19
CA GLN A 32 20.11 18.02 -2.18
C GLN A 32 20.76 18.16 -3.56
N ALA A 33 22.05 18.54 -3.61
CA ALA A 33 22.78 18.69 -4.86
C ALA A 33 22.99 17.35 -5.58
N GLU A 34 23.11 16.26 -4.83
CA GLU A 34 23.18 14.89 -5.33
C GLU A 34 21.79 14.23 -5.44
N GLU A 35 20.71 14.98 -5.17
CA GLU A 35 19.31 14.54 -5.20
C GLU A 35 19.05 13.27 -4.38
N ILE A 36 19.82 13.07 -3.30
CA ILE A 36 19.68 11.90 -2.42
C ILE A 36 18.31 11.91 -1.72
N ASP A 37 17.77 13.10 -1.44
CA ASP A 37 16.46 13.27 -0.81
C ASP A 37 15.27 12.85 -1.69
N THR A 38 15.50 12.58 -2.98
CA THR A 38 14.46 12.06 -3.90
C THR A 38 14.21 10.56 -3.72
N TRP A 39 15.21 9.80 -3.26
CA TRP A 39 15.15 8.34 -3.12
C TRP A 39 15.48 7.83 -1.71
N PHE A 40 15.97 8.71 -0.85
CA PHE A 40 16.27 8.44 0.53
C PHE A 40 15.59 9.46 1.44
N ASN A 41 14.72 8.99 2.34
CA ASN A 41 13.99 9.89 3.24
C ASN A 41 14.93 10.51 4.29
N VAL A 42 15.36 11.74 4.03
CA VAL A 42 16.22 12.53 4.91
C VAL A 42 15.76 13.98 4.93
N SER A 43 15.66 14.55 6.13
CA SER A 43 15.31 15.96 6.33
C SER A 43 16.46 16.68 7.05
N MET A 44 16.50 18.01 6.92
CA MET A 44 17.48 18.83 7.64
C MET A 44 17.43 18.59 9.15
N ALA A 45 16.23 18.46 9.73
CA ALA A 45 16.06 18.11 11.14
C ALA A 45 16.64 16.72 11.47
N GLY A 46 16.41 15.73 10.59
CA GLY A 46 17.00 14.40 10.70
C GLY A 46 18.53 14.41 10.65
N VAL A 47 19.13 15.25 9.79
CA VAL A 47 20.58 15.45 9.72
C VAL A 47 21.13 15.96 11.05
N TYR A 48 20.58 17.05 11.59
CA TYR A 48 21.08 17.61 12.86
C TYR A 48 20.85 16.68 14.05
N TYR A 49 19.72 15.96 14.08
CA TYR A 49 19.46 14.94 15.09
C TYR A 49 20.51 13.83 15.04
N SER A 50 20.78 13.28 13.84
CA SER A 50 21.78 12.24 13.61
C SER A 50 23.19 12.72 13.97
N LEU A 51 23.59 13.94 13.59
CA LEU A 51 24.89 14.51 13.97
C LEU A 51 25.06 14.65 15.48
N GLY A 52 24.01 15.06 16.20
CA GLY A 52 24.02 15.09 17.67
C GLY A 52 24.22 13.72 18.27
N LYS A 53 23.45 12.72 17.80
CA LYS A 53 23.57 11.32 18.21
C LYS A 53 24.97 10.75 17.94
N LEU A 54 25.49 10.91 16.72
CA LEU A 54 26.81 10.42 16.31
C LEU A 54 27.94 11.07 17.12
N ARG A 55 27.80 12.36 17.45
CA ARG A 55 28.74 13.06 18.35
C ARG A 55 28.70 12.49 19.75
N ASP A 56 27.51 12.30 20.32
CA ASP A 56 27.36 11.79 21.68
C ASP A 56 27.86 10.33 21.80
N GLN A 57 27.86 9.59 20.69
CA GLN A 57 28.45 8.25 20.56
C GLN A 57 29.97 8.26 20.28
N GLY A 58 30.59 9.42 20.11
CA GLY A 58 32.03 9.53 19.80
C GLY A 58 32.41 9.14 18.37
N LEU A 59 31.43 8.90 17.48
CA LEU A 59 31.66 8.54 16.08
C LEU A 59 32.00 9.77 15.21
N VAL A 60 31.60 10.96 15.67
CA VAL A 60 31.91 12.23 15.01
C VAL A 60 32.41 13.24 16.04
N ALA A 61 33.47 13.96 15.73
CA ALA A 61 33.98 15.07 16.52
C ALA A 61 33.38 16.41 16.04
N GLU A 62 32.91 17.23 16.97
CA GLU A 62 32.43 18.58 16.70
C GLU A 62 33.54 19.60 17.01
N SER A 63 33.93 20.40 16.01
CA SER A 63 34.81 21.56 16.22
C SER A 63 34.04 22.85 15.98
N ARG A 64 34.20 23.82 16.89
CA ARG A 64 33.58 25.14 16.76
C ARG A 64 34.58 26.11 16.17
N GLN A 65 34.39 26.54 14.94
CA GLN A 65 35.15 27.67 14.41
C GLN A 65 34.70 28.97 15.10
N ARG A 66 35.67 29.76 15.58
CA ARG A 66 35.42 31.11 16.09
C ARG A 66 35.19 32.07 14.91
N GLY A 67 33.94 32.22 14.50
CA GLY A 67 33.49 33.35 13.65
C GLY A 67 33.15 34.57 14.52
N GLY A 68 33.40 35.78 14.01
CA GLY A 68 33.05 37.04 14.67
C GLY A 68 31.52 37.23 14.78
N ARG A 69 31.07 37.66 15.96
CA ARG A 69 29.75 38.16 16.45
C ARG A 69 28.42 37.57 15.93
N SER A 70 28.36 36.74 14.89
CA SER A 70 27.15 36.01 14.50
C SER A 70 27.48 34.67 13.83
N THR A 71 26.98 33.58 14.43
CA THR A 71 27.05 32.18 14.00
C THR A 71 28.39 31.46 14.24
N ARG A 72 28.53 30.86 15.43
CA ARG A 72 29.44 29.72 15.63
C ARG A 72 28.92 28.57 14.77
N LYS A 73 29.62 28.22 13.68
CA LYS A 73 29.26 27.07 12.87
C LYS A 73 30.04 25.84 13.36
N SER A 74 29.33 24.78 13.69
CA SER A 74 29.92 23.50 14.10
C SER A 74 30.34 22.72 12.87
N ILE A 75 31.64 22.41 12.76
CA ILE A 75 32.19 21.50 11.74
C ILE A 75 32.26 20.12 12.36
N TYR A 76 31.68 19.15 11.68
CA TYR A 76 31.69 17.75 12.04
C TYR A 76 32.81 17.04 11.28
N ARG A 77 33.55 16.18 11.97
CA ARG A 77 34.61 15.34 11.40
C ARG A 77 34.46 13.92 11.90
N LEU A 78 34.64 12.94 11.03
CA LEU A 78 34.66 11.52 11.40
C LEU A 78 35.81 11.19 12.35
N THR A 79 35.53 10.41 13.40
CA THR A 79 36.57 9.78 14.24
C THR A 79 36.99 8.44 13.65
N GLU A 80 38.03 7.81 14.22
CA GLU A 80 38.42 6.46 13.80
C GLU A 80 37.32 5.44 14.13
N ASP A 81 36.67 5.59 15.29
CA ASP A 81 35.52 4.77 15.66
C ASP A 81 34.35 4.98 14.69
N GLY A 82 34.10 6.22 14.25
CA GLY A 82 33.10 6.53 13.22
C GLY A 82 33.40 5.90 11.87
N ARG A 83 34.67 5.85 11.47
CA ARG A 83 35.12 5.16 10.24
C ARG A 83 34.86 3.66 10.33
N ASN A 84 35.22 3.03 11.46
CA ASN A 84 34.95 1.61 11.69
C ASN A 84 33.44 1.32 11.70
N ALA A 85 32.67 2.18 12.38
CA ALA A 85 31.21 2.07 12.43
C ALA A 85 30.57 2.18 11.04
N PHE A 86 31.07 3.05 10.16
CA PHE A 86 30.61 3.13 8.77
C PHE A 86 30.79 1.78 8.05
N PHE A 87 32.01 1.23 8.04
CA PHE A 87 32.29 -0.01 7.31
C PHE A 87 31.49 -1.20 7.86
N SER A 88 31.46 -1.37 9.19
CA SER A 88 30.66 -2.43 9.81
C SER A 88 29.17 -2.29 9.52
N SER A 89 28.65 -1.06 9.51
CA SER A 89 27.24 -0.80 9.18
C SER A 89 26.94 -1.03 7.70
N MET A 90 27.84 -0.63 6.80
CA MET A 90 27.72 -0.91 5.36
C MET A 90 27.65 -2.42 5.08
N GLU A 91 28.56 -3.20 5.67
CA GLU A 91 28.58 -4.67 5.52
C GLU A 91 27.30 -5.30 6.08
N SER A 92 26.88 -4.87 7.27
CA SER A 92 25.64 -5.36 7.88
C SER A 92 24.41 -5.04 7.04
N GLN A 93 24.33 -3.85 6.43
CA GLN A 93 23.20 -3.46 5.59
C GLN A 93 23.21 -4.19 4.25
N ALA A 94 24.39 -4.38 3.64
CA ALA A 94 24.54 -5.14 2.41
C ALA A 94 24.14 -6.62 2.57
N LEU A 95 24.28 -7.17 3.78
CA LEU A 95 23.90 -8.53 4.13
C LEU A 95 22.55 -8.64 4.84
N SER A 96 21.79 -7.54 4.92
CA SER A 96 20.52 -7.51 5.65
C SER A 96 19.53 -8.52 5.05
N ARG A 97 18.83 -9.21 5.95
CA ARG A 97 17.72 -10.14 5.63
C ARG A 97 16.38 -9.58 6.07
N GLU A 98 16.32 -8.28 6.37
CA GLU A 98 15.09 -7.60 6.70
C GLU A 98 14.11 -7.70 5.53
N LYS A 99 12.85 -7.95 5.84
CA LYS A 99 11.79 -7.97 4.83
C LYS A 99 11.51 -6.54 4.38
N VAL A 100 11.42 -6.35 3.07
CA VAL A 100 10.87 -5.13 2.50
C VAL A 100 9.34 -5.28 2.50
N TYR A 101 8.66 -4.30 3.09
CA TYR A 101 7.20 -4.20 3.05
C TYR A 101 6.83 -3.09 2.07
N LEU A 102 5.92 -3.38 1.15
CA LEU A 102 5.39 -2.41 0.21
C LEU A 102 4.09 -1.86 0.79
N ASP A 103 4.08 -0.60 1.21
CA ASP A 103 2.94 -0.02 1.95
C ASP A 103 1.63 -0.07 1.13
N TYR A 104 1.73 -0.03 -0.20
CA TYR A 104 0.58 -0.10 -1.09
C TYR A 104 -0.14 -1.46 -1.09
N ASP A 105 0.53 -2.54 -0.67
CA ASP A 105 -0.09 -3.87 -0.51
C ASP A 105 -1.26 -3.83 0.48
N LEU A 106 -1.21 -2.95 1.49
CA LEU A 106 -2.30 -2.77 2.43
C LEU A 106 -3.56 -2.21 1.76
N VAL A 107 -3.40 -1.32 0.77
CA VAL A 107 -4.50 -0.78 -0.02
C VAL A 107 -5.16 -1.91 -0.82
N ILE A 108 -4.35 -2.75 -1.47
CA ILE A 108 -4.86 -3.90 -2.21
C ILE A 108 -5.57 -4.89 -1.30
N TYR A 109 -5.00 -5.19 -0.13
CA TYR A 109 -5.58 -6.12 0.84
C TYR A 109 -6.97 -5.67 1.34
N LEU A 110 -7.19 -4.36 1.45
CA LEU A 110 -8.44 -3.77 1.95
C LEU A 110 -9.35 -3.24 0.84
N LEU A 111 -9.01 -3.47 -0.44
CA LEU A 111 -9.67 -2.83 -1.57
C LEU A 111 -11.17 -3.14 -1.66
N ASN A 112 -11.57 -4.37 -1.34
CA ASN A 112 -12.97 -4.81 -1.34
C ASN A 112 -13.86 -4.13 -0.29
N LYS A 113 -13.28 -3.29 0.58
CA LYS A 113 -14.03 -2.41 1.50
C LYS A 113 -14.46 -1.11 0.85
N LEU A 114 -14.05 -0.86 -0.40
CA LEU A 114 -14.50 0.26 -1.22
C LEU A 114 -15.50 -0.22 -2.27
N PRO A 115 -16.42 0.66 -2.72
CA PRO A 115 -17.27 0.39 -3.87
C PRO A 115 -16.43 0.09 -5.10
N LEU A 116 -16.84 -0.89 -5.90
CA LEU A 116 -16.17 -1.31 -7.14
C LEU A 116 -15.69 -0.13 -8.00
N GLN A 117 -16.61 0.77 -8.35
CA GLN A 117 -16.32 1.93 -9.20
C GLN A 117 -15.29 2.88 -8.57
N ARG A 118 -15.34 3.06 -7.24
CA ARG A 118 -14.40 3.91 -6.51
C ARG A 118 -13.02 3.24 -6.42
N ALA A 119 -12.98 1.95 -6.17
CA ALA A 119 -11.75 1.16 -6.16
C ALA A 119 -11.04 1.26 -7.51
N THR A 120 -11.72 0.94 -8.62
CA THR A 120 -11.15 1.03 -9.97
C THR A 120 -10.61 2.44 -10.26
N SER A 121 -11.41 3.48 -10.00
CA SER A 121 -10.98 4.87 -10.21
C SER A 121 -9.75 5.27 -9.40
N LEU A 122 -9.60 4.77 -8.16
CA LEU A 122 -8.42 5.03 -7.34
C LEU A 122 -7.19 4.29 -7.86
N LEU A 123 -7.34 3.03 -8.31
CA LEU A 123 -6.24 2.27 -8.89
C LEU A 123 -5.76 2.90 -10.21
N GLU A 124 -6.67 3.35 -11.07
CA GLU A 124 -6.33 4.07 -12.31
C GLU A 124 -5.58 5.38 -12.05
N GLN A 125 -6.01 6.15 -11.04
CA GLN A 125 -5.30 7.37 -10.61
C GLN A 125 -3.89 7.05 -10.12
N HIS A 126 -3.74 5.97 -9.34
CA HIS A 126 -2.42 5.54 -8.88
C HIS A 126 -1.55 5.04 -10.05
N GLN A 127 -2.12 4.33 -11.00
CA GLN A 127 -1.42 3.89 -12.21
C GLN A 127 -0.90 5.08 -13.03
N ALA A 128 -1.71 6.12 -13.20
CA ALA A 128 -1.29 7.35 -13.88
C ALA A 128 -0.14 8.05 -13.13
N PHE A 129 -0.22 8.12 -11.80
CA PHE A 129 0.86 8.68 -10.97
C PHE A 129 2.17 7.89 -11.08
N LEU A 130 2.12 6.55 -11.09
CA LEU A 130 3.30 5.71 -11.29
C LEU A 130 3.91 5.91 -12.68
N ALA A 131 3.07 6.06 -13.71
CA ALA A 131 3.53 6.33 -15.07
C ALA A 131 4.24 7.69 -15.20
N GLU A 132 3.69 8.73 -14.56
CA GLU A 132 4.33 10.06 -14.49
C GLU A 132 5.70 9.97 -13.80
N GLN A 133 5.80 9.35 -12.63
CA GLN A 133 7.07 9.18 -11.94
C GLN A 133 8.08 8.37 -12.74
N ALA A 134 7.66 7.33 -13.47
CA ALA A 134 8.58 6.54 -14.28
C ALA A 134 9.18 7.38 -15.42
N LEU A 135 8.38 8.24 -16.06
CA LEU A 135 8.88 9.16 -17.09
C LEU A 135 9.89 10.16 -16.51
N GLU A 136 9.61 10.71 -15.33
CA GLU A 136 10.53 11.64 -14.65
C GLU A 136 11.88 10.97 -14.34
N ILE A 137 11.87 9.81 -13.70
CA ILE A 137 13.10 9.09 -13.32
C ILE A 137 13.85 8.59 -14.56
N GLN A 138 13.14 8.14 -15.60
CA GLN A 138 13.76 7.74 -16.87
C GLN A 138 14.47 8.94 -17.53
N SER A 139 13.84 10.11 -17.55
CA SER A 139 14.46 11.33 -18.09
C SER A 139 15.73 11.73 -17.32
N THR A 140 15.72 11.58 -15.98
CA THR A 140 16.90 11.81 -15.15
C THR A 140 18.00 10.80 -15.45
N LEU A 141 17.65 9.52 -15.61
CA LEU A 141 18.59 8.46 -15.97
C LEU A 141 19.26 8.73 -17.32
N ASP A 142 18.50 9.10 -18.34
CA ASP A 142 19.01 9.40 -19.68
C ASP A 142 19.99 10.58 -19.64
N THR A 143 19.64 11.65 -18.91
CA THR A 143 20.49 12.85 -18.75
C THR A 143 21.81 12.52 -18.02
N GLU A 144 21.75 11.69 -16.98
CA GLU A 144 22.94 11.23 -16.24
C GLU A 144 23.82 10.30 -17.09
N GLN A 145 23.24 9.48 -17.97
CA GLN A 145 23.99 8.62 -18.89
C GLN A 145 24.77 9.44 -19.93
N GLU A 146 24.13 10.46 -20.51
CA GLU A 146 24.76 11.33 -21.51
C GLU A 146 25.91 12.17 -20.93
N SER A 147 25.76 12.62 -19.67
CA SER A 147 26.75 13.43 -18.99
C SER A 147 27.90 12.64 -18.33
N SER A 148 27.93 11.31 -18.53
CA SER A 148 28.90 10.40 -17.86
C SER A 148 28.85 10.53 -16.33
N GLY A 149 27.64 10.53 -15.78
CA GLY A 149 27.37 10.63 -14.35
C GLY A 149 27.98 9.50 -13.50
N SER A 150 27.86 9.62 -12.19
CA SER A 150 28.38 8.62 -11.25
C SER A 150 27.75 7.25 -11.50
N SER A 151 28.56 6.20 -11.70
CA SER A 151 28.06 4.84 -11.93
C SER A 151 27.19 4.32 -10.77
N LEU A 152 27.45 4.79 -9.55
CA LEU A 152 26.62 4.45 -8.39
C LEU A 152 25.25 5.11 -8.46
N ARG A 153 25.18 6.38 -8.89
CA ARG A 153 23.91 7.09 -9.09
C ARG A 153 23.09 6.44 -10.21
N LEU A 154 23.74 6.11 -11.34
CA LEU A 154 23.10 5.41 -12.45
C LEU A 154 22.51 4.06 -12.00
N ALA A 155 23.19 3.30 -11.14
CA ALA A 155 22.67 2.04 -10.62
C ALA A 155 21.44 2.24 -9.72
N VAL A 156 21.38 3.33 -8.94
CA VAL A 156 20.19 3.68 -8.14
C VAL A 156 19.02 4.04 -9.04
N LEU A 157 19.24 4.89 -10.04
CA LEU A 157 18.20 5.32 -10.99
C LEU A 157 17.67 4.14 -11.82
N ASP A 158 18.53 3.27 -12.35
CA ASP A 158 18.11 2.05 -13.07
C ASP A 158 17.24 1.15 -12.18
N HIS A 159 17.61 0.97 -10.90
CA HIS A 159 16.79 0.22 -9.96
C HIS A 159 15.41 0.85 -9.74
N GLN A 160 15.32 2.18 -9.64
CA GLN A 160 14.05 2.88 -9.50
C GLN A 160 13.15 2.74 -10.72
N VAL A 161 13.71 2.88 -11.93
CA VAL A 161 12.95 2.66 -13.18
C VAL A 161 12.37 1.25 -13.21
N ARG A 162 13.20 0.23 -12.98
CA ARG A 162 12.74 -1.18 -12.99
C ARG A 162 11.67 -1.44 -11.94
N TYR A 163 11.79 -0.84 -10.75
CA TYR A 163 10.78 -0.95 -9.72
C TYR A 163 9.45 -0.35 -10.18
N LEU A 164 9.46 0.87 -10.73
CA LEU A 164 8.24 1.54 -11.20
C LEU A 164 7.59 0.81 -12.38
N GLU A 165 8.39 0.27 -13.31
CA GLU A 165 7.89 -0.59 -14.39
C GLU A 165 7.22 -1.86 -13.85
N MET A 166 7.83 -2.50 -12.86
CA MET A 166 7.26 -3.67 -12.20
C MET A 166 5.93 -3.33 -11.52
N GLU A 167 5.87 -2.25 -10.75
CA GLU A 167 4.66 -1.80 -10.06
C GLU A 167 3.53 -1.46 -11.05
N GLN A 168 3.84 -0.75 -12.15
CA GLN A 168 2.86 -0.43 -13.19
C GLN A 168 2.28 -1.70 -13.85
N ASN A 169 3.14 -2.64 -14.23
CA ASN A 169 2.71 -3.89 -14.86
C ASN A 169 1.86 -4.71 -13.88
N TRP A 170 2.32 -4.83 -12.63
CA TRP A 170 1.58 -5.55 -11.59
C TRP A 170 0.22 -4.92 -11.31
N LEU A 171 0.13 -3.59 -11.21
CA LEU A 171 -1.11 -2.87 -10.94
C LEU A 171 -2.07 -2.97 -12.14
N ALA A 172 -1.57 -2.91 -13.36
CA ALA A 172 -2.37 -3.14 -14.57
C ALA A 172 -3.02 -4.54 -14.54
N ASP A 173 -2.29 -5.56 -14.07
CA ASP A 173 -2.83 -6.91 -13.91
C ASP A 173 -3.86 -6.99 -12.77
N VAL A 174 -3.69 -6.24 -11.67
CA VAL A 174 -4.71 -6.12 -10.61
C VAL A 174 -5.99 -5.50 -11.18
N ILE A 175 -5.90 -4.38 -11.89
CA ILE A 175 -7.06 -3.68 -12.48
C ILE A 175 -7.78 -4.60 -13.45
N ARG A 176 -7.04 -5.28 -14.34
CA ARG A 176 -7.63 -6.25 -15.28
C ARG A 176 -8.35 -7.39 -14.56
N GLY A 177 -7.83 -7.86 -13.42
CA GLY A 177 -8.46 -8.88 -12.58
C GLY A 177 -9.78 -8.43 -11.93
N ILE A 178 -9.96 -7.13 -11.71
CA ILE A 178 -11.22 -6.53 -11.21
C ILE A 178 -12.24 -6.34 -12.33
N GLU A 179 -11.79 -6.08 -13.55
CA GLU A 179 -12.66 -5.83 -14.71
C GLU A 179 -13.09 -7.11 -15.45
N SER A 180 -12.35 -8.21 -15.25
CA SER A 180 -12.60 -9.49 -15.92
C SER A 180 -13.88 -10.14 -15.40
N LYS A 181 -14.98 -9.85 -16.08
CA LYS A 181 -16.26 -10.56 -15.94
C LYS A 181 -16.15 -11.91 -16.63
N ASP A 182 -15.66 -12.93 -15.95
CA ASP A 182 -15.69 -14.26 -16.54
C ASP A 182 -17.08 -14.90 -16.39
N GLU A 183 -17.90 -14.75 -17.45
CA GLU A 183 -19.12 -15.53 -17.66
C GLU A 183 -18.82 -17.01 -17.97
N THR A 184 -17.55 -17.41 -18.12
CA THR A 184 -17.17 -18.75 -18.62
C THR A 184 -16.60 -19.73 -17.59
N GLY A 185 -16.36 -19.29 -16.35
CA GLY A 185 -16.03 -20.20 -15.23
C GLY A 185 -14.69 -20.95 -15.34
N TYR A 186 -13.82 -20.58 -16.27
CA TYR A 186 -12.48 -21.16 -16.41
C TYR A 186 -11.40 -20.12 -16.12
N ALA A 187 -11.08 -19.95 -14.83
CA ALA A 187 -9.97 -19.10 -14.42
C ALA A 187 -8.63 -19.67 -14.94
N GLN A 188 -7.87 -18.87 -15.68
CA GLN A 188 -6.48 -19.21 -16.05
C GLN A 188 -5.59 -19.19 -14.79
N PRO A 189 -4.55 -20.04 -14.70
CA PRO A 189 -3.58 -19.98 -13.62
C PRO A 189 -2.90 -18.60 -13.57
N GLY A 190 -3.17 -17.83 -12.51
CA GLY A 190 -2.64 -16.46 -12.34
C GLY A 190 -3.69 -15.35 -12.44
N GLU A 191 -4.93 -15.66 -12.83
CA GLU A 191 -6.02 -14.68 -12.80
C GLU A 191 -6.46 -14.39 -11.36
N ARG A 192 -6.34 -13.13 -10.97
CA ARG A 192 -6.75 -12.60 -9.66
C ARG A 192 -8.25 -12.30 -9.71
N GLN A 193 -9.09 -13.32 -9.76
CA GLN A 193 -10.55 -13.17 -9.77
C GLN A 193 -11.11 -12.96 -8.36
N GLY A 194 -12.23 -12.25 -8.26
CA GLY A 194 -12.97 -12.06 -7.00
C GLY A 194 -12.29 -11.13 -6.00
N LEU A 195 -11.43 -10.23 -6.47
CA LEU A 195 -10.77 -9.22 -5.64
C LEU A 195 -11.76 -8.29 -4.94
N MET A 196 -12.94 -8.10 -5.53
CA MET A 196 -14.00 -7.22 -5.00
C MET A 196 -15.07 -7.98 -4.22
N VAL A 197 -14.79 -9.25 -3.90
CA VAL A 197 -15.69 -10.12 -3.14
C VAL A 197 -15.30 -10.12 -1.66
N LEU A 198 -16.30 -9.90 -0.81
CA LEU A 198 -16.20 -10.03 0.64
C LEU A 198 -16.81 -11.36 1.08
N ARG A 199 -16.03 -12.21 1.76
CA ARG A 199 -16.50 -13.51 2.27
C ARG A 199 -16.24 -13.63 3.76
N GLY A 200 -17.10 -14.36 4.46
CA GLY A 200 -16.86 -14.69 5.85
C GLY A 200 -17.95 -15.53 6.50
N ASP A 201 -17.67 -15.90 7.75
CA ASP A 201 -18.56 -16.66 8.61
C ASP A 201 -19.31 -15.70 9.55
N LEU A 202 -20.63 -15.82 9.63
CA LEU A 202 -21.48 -14.97 10.47
C LEU A 202 -21.21 -15.12 11.98
N ARG A 203 -20.51 -16.18 12.41
CA ARG A 203 -20.02 -16.33 13.79
C ARG A 203 -18.93 -15.32 14.15
N HIS A 204 -18.18 -14.86 13.15
CA HIS A 204 -17.08 -13.92 13.32
C HIS A 204 -17.40 -12.53 12.75
N TYR A 205 -18.44 -12.44 11.92
CA TYR A 205 -18.89 -11.20 11.30
C TYR A 205 -20.30 -10.86 11.70
N HIS A 206 -20.43 -9.68 12.31
CA HIS A 206 -21.72 -9.15 12.68
C HIS A 206 -22.43 -8.57 11.44
N LEU A 207 -23.48 -9.25 10.99
CA LEU A 207 -24.24 -8.89 9.78
C LEU A 207 -24.70 -7.41 9.73
N PRO A 208 -25.14 -6.76 10.83
CA PRO A 208 -25.37 -5.31 10.87
C PRO A 208 -24.24 -4.47 10.37
N ASP A 209 -23.01 -4.81 10.75
CA ASP A 209 -21.86 -3.99 10.43
C ASP A 209 -21.44 -4.21 8.98
N LEU A 210 -21.69 -5.41 8.43
CA LEU A 210 -21.62 -5.65 6.98
C LEU A 210 -22.68 -4.84 6.22
N LEU A 211 -23.93 -4.85 6.65
CA LEU A 211 -24.98 -4.05 6.02
C LEU A 211 -24.69 -2.55 6.14
N ARG A 212 -24.19 -2.09 7.30
CA ARG A 212 -23.74 -0.71 7.49
C ARG A 212 -22.58 -0.37 6.57
N LEU A 213 -21.61 -1.26 6.39
CA LEU A 213 -20.53 -1.06 5.43
C LEU A 213 -21.12 -0.85 4.02
N ILE A 214 -21.99 -1.76 3.58
CA ILE A 214 -22.63 -1.70 2.26
C ILE A 214 -23.40 -0.39 2.07
N VAL A 215 -24.25 -0.02 3.04
CA VAL A 215 -25.12 1.16 2.96
C VAL A 215 -24.31 2.46 3.08
N SER A 216 -23.44 2.58 4.08
CA SER A 216 -22.66 3.80 4.31
C SER A 216 -21.57 4.02 3.27
N GLY A 217 -21.00 2.92 2.75
CA GLY A 217 -20.04 2.95 1.66
C GLY A 217 -20.68 3.11 0.29
N GLN A 218 -22.02 3.08 0.17
CA GLN A 218 -22.74 3.17 -1.10
C GLN A 218 -22.35 2.04 -2.09
N HIS A 219 -22.19 0.83 -1.57
CA HIS A 219 -21.81 -0.30 -2.40
C HIS A 219 -22.99 -0.77 -3.27
N SER A 220 -22.67 -1.16 -4.49
CA SER A 220 -23.53 -1.96 -5.36
C SER A 220 -23.02 -3.39 -5.38
N GLY A 221 -23.92 -4.37 -5.49
CA GLY A 221 -23.54 -5.78 -5.51
C GLY A 221 -24.60 -6.69 -4.92
N ARG A 222 -24.28 -7.98 -4.86
CA ARG A 222 -25.15 -9.01 -4.32
C ARG A 222 -24.59 -9.59 -3.03
N LEU A 223 -25.33 -9.44 -1.95
CA LEU A 223 -25.09 -10.13 -0.69
C LEU A 223 -25.81 -11.48 -0.72
N THR A 224 -25.06 -12.55 -0.66
CA THR A 224 -25.55 -13.93 -0.56
C THR A 224 -25.30 -14.45 0.84
N LEU A 225 -26.33 -15.02 1.46
CA LEU A 225 -26.32 -15.63 2.79
C LEU A 225 -26.77 -17.08 2.68
N THR A 226 -26.05 -18.00 3.33
CA THR A 226 -26.42 -19.43 3.34
C THR A 226 -26.23 -20.06 4.70
N ASP A 227 -27.21 -20.85 5.13
CA ASP A 227 -27.17 -21.74 6.30
C ASP A 227 -26.85 -23.21 5.91
N GLY A 228 -26.57 -23.45 4.62
CA GLY A 228 -26.34 -24.79 4.06
C GLY A 228 -27.61 -25.51 3.59
N VAL A 229 -28.80 -24.95 3.82
CA VAL A 229 -30.08 -25.49 3.34
C VAL A 229 -30.80 -24.48 2.45
N GLN A 230 -30.80 -23.21 2.86
CA GLN A 230 -31.38 -22.10 2.12
C GLN A 230 -30.31 -21.08 1.76
N ILE A 231 -30.42 -20.57 0.53
CA ILE A 231 -29.64 -19.45 0.01
C ILE A 231 -30.58 -18.26 -0.10
N ARG A 232 -30.20 -17.16 0.54
CA ARG A 232 -30.92 -15.90 0.50
C ARG A 232 -30.01 -14.85 -0.11
N THR A 233 -30.54 -14.01 -0.99
CA THR A 233 -29.76 -12.90 -1.56
C THR A 233 -30.46 -11.56 -1.36
N LEU A 234 -29.65 -10.52 -1.19
CA LEU A 234 -30.03 -9.12 -1.24
C LEU A 234 -29.14 -8.42 -2.24
N THR A 235 -29.75 -7.79 -3.24
CA THR A 235 -29.02 -6.97 -4.19
C THR A 235 -29.11 -5.50 -3.78
N PHE A 236 -27.98 -4.81 -3.87
CA PHE A 236 -27.84 -3.40 -3.56
C PHE A 236 -27.43 -2.61 -4.80
N GLU A 237 -27.98 -1.41 -4.93
CA GLU A 237 -27.56 -0.38 -5.88
C GLU A 237 -27.30 0.92 -5.11
N ASP A 238 -26.08 1.45 -5.18
CA ASP A 238 -25.68 2.69 -4.48
C ASP A 238 -26.02 2.66 -2.97
N GLY A 239 -25.75 1.51 -2.33
CA GLY A 239 -26.05 1.27 -0.93
C GLY A 239 -27.53 1.05 -0.60
N ARG A 240 -28.44 1.06 -1.59
CA ARG A 240 -29.87 0.83 -1.40
C ARG A 240 -30.23 -0.60 -1.79
N PRO A 241 -30.92 -1.37 -0.92
CA PRO A 241 -31.39 -2.69 -1.30
C PRO A 241 -32.52 -2.57 -2.32
N VAL A 242 -32.35 -3.20 -3.49
CA VAL A 242 -33.30 -3.10 -4.62
C VAL A 242 -34.15 -4.34 -4.80
N CYS A 243 -33.61 -5.53 -4.51
CA CYS A 243 -34.37 -6.76 -4.60
C CYS A 243 -33.80 -7.87 -3.73
N ALA A 244 -34.63 -8.89 -3.48
CA ALA A 244 -34.26 -10.04 -2.66
C ALA A 244 -34.69 -11.37 -3.29
N THR A 245 -33.93 -12.43 -3.04
CA THR A 245 -34.30 -13.80 -3.40
C THR A 245 -34.13 -14.77 -2.23
N SER A 246 -34.91 -15.84 -2.24
CA SER A 246 -34.77 -16.96 -1.29
C SER A 246 -35.04 -18.26 -2.03
N ARG A 247 -34.12 -19.22 -1.93
CA ARG A 247 -34.26 -20.55 -2.54
C ARG A 247 -33.64 -21.62 -1.67
N ARG A 248 -34.12 -22.85 -1.81
CA ARG A 248 -33.40 -24.03 -1.28
C ARG A 248 -32.22 -24.35 -2.20
N GLN A 249 -31.15 -24.88 -1.63
CA GLN A 249 -29.92 -25.17 -2.38
C GLN A 249 -30.14 -26.20 -3.51
N ASP A 250 -31.04 -27.17 -3.30
CA ASP A 250 -31.32 -28.29 -4.22
C ASP A 250 -32.54 -28.07 -5.14
N GLU A 251 -33.24 -26.94 -5.03
CA GLU A 251 -34.43 -26.65 -5.84
C GLU A 251 -34.11 -25.59 -6.91
N PRO A 252 -34.71 -25.68 -8.11
CA PRO A 252 -34.59 -24.63 -9.12
C PRO A 252 -35.12 -23.30 -8.57
N PRO A 253 -34.57 -22.16 -9.04
CA PRO A 253 -34.98 -20.84 -8.57
C PRO A 253 -36.48 -20.67 -8.76
N THR A 254 -37.18 -20.48 -7.66
CA THR A 254 -38.63 -20.22 -7.61
C THR A 254 -38.83 -18.77 -7.20
N LEU A 255 -39.80 -18.10 -7.83
CA LEU A 255 -40.19 -16.75 -7.44
C LEU A 255 -40.62 -16.77 -5.96
N PRO A 256 -39.97 -15.98 -5.08
CA PRO A 256 -40.36 -15.91 -3.68
C PRO A 256 -41.82 -15.46 -3.53
N SER A 257 -42.52 -16.00 -2.53
CA SER A 257 -43.94 -15.72 -2.28
C SER A 257 -44.20 -14.28 -1.84
N SER A 258 -43.25 -13.64 -1.14
CA SER A 258 -43.28 -12.21 -0.78
C SER A 258 -41.90 -11.68 -0.37
N SER A 259 -41.69 -10.37 -0.43
CA SER A 259 -40.47 -9.70 0.07
C SER A 259 -40.32 -9.80 1.60
N GLU A 260 -41.43 -9.78 2.34
CA GLU A 260 -41.45 -9.91 3.81
C GLU A 260 -40.90 -11.26 4.29
N GLU A 261 -41.23 -12.36 3.61
CA GLU A 261 -40.72 -13.69 3.94
C GLU A 261 -39.20 -13.77 3.79
N VAL A 262 -38.65 -13.19 2.71
CA VAL A 262 -37.21 -13.18 2.45
C VAL A 262 -36.48 -12.35 3.51
N LEU A 263 -36.99 -11.15 3.81
CA LEU A 263 -36.41 -10.27 4.84
C LEU A 263 -36.49 -10.90 6.24
N SER A 264 -37.59 -11.55 6.58
CA SER A 264 -37.72 -12.27 7.86
C SER A 264 -36.67 -13.37 7.99
N GLY A 265 -36.46 -14.17 6.93
CA GLY A 265 -35.44 -15.22 6.94
C GLY A 265 -34.01 -14.68 7.10
N ILE A 266 -33.73 -13.51 6.53
CA ILE A 266 -32.44 -12.82 6.72
C ILE A 266 -32.29 -12.32 8.17
N CYS A 267 -33.36 -11.76 8.74
CA CYS A 267 -33.41 -11.37 10.14
C CYS A 267 -33.26 -12.56 11.10
N ASP A 268 -33.66 -13.76 10.70
CA ASP A 268 -33.45 -14.95 11.53
C ASP A 268 -31.98 -15.41 11.48
N LEU A 269 -31.32 -15.41 10.33
CA LEU A 269 -29.87 -15.67 10.25
C LEU A 269 -29.05 -14.73 11.12
N PHE A 270 -29.48 -13.47 11.21
CA PHE A 270 -28.91 -12.48 12.12
C PHE A 270 -29.02 -12.91 13.59
N ARG A 271 -30.21 -13.38 14.01
CA ARG A 271 -30.48 -13.72 15.41
C ARG A 271 -29.62 -14.89 15.88
N TRP A 272 -29.33 -15.83 14.99
CA TRP A 272 -28.62 -17.05 15.33
C TRP A 272 -27.13 -17.02 15.00
N GLN A 273 -26.66 -16.04 14.21
CA GLN A 273 -25.25 -15.93 13.77
C GLN A 273 -24.72 -17.22 13.11
N GLU A 274 -25.59 -17.90 12.37
CA GLU A 274 -25.28 -19.15 11.70
C GLU A 274 -25.23 -18.94 10.19
N GLY A 275 -24.17 -19.45 9.56
CA GLY A 275 -24.02 -19.45 8.10
C GLY A 275 -22.80 -18.72 7.59
N GLN A 276 -22.65 -18.71 6.27
CA GLN A 276 -21.63 -17.97 5.54
C GLN A 276 -22.27 -16.85 4.75
N PHE A 277 -21.49 -15.79 4.50
CA PHE A 277 -21.87 -14.75 3.57
C PHE A 277 -20.82 -14.56 2.47
N THR A 278 -21.31 -14.13 1.32
CA THR A 278 -20.51 -13.63 0.20
C THR A 278 -21.18 -12.35 -0.29
N PHE A 279 -20.48 -11.22 -0.26
CA PHE A 279 -20.90 -10.00 -0.94
C PHE A 279 -20.03 -9.78 -2.16
N ASP A 280 -20.64 -9.91 -3.33
CA ASP A 280 -19.98 -9.79 -4.63
C ASP A 280 -20.41 -8.47 -5.28
N GLN A 281 -19.45 -7.55 -5.45
CA GLN A 281 -19.71 -6.22 -6.01
C GLN A 281 -19.80 -6.20 -7.54
N GLU A 282 -19.43 -7.29 -8.19
CA GLU A 282 -19.44 -7.44 -9.64
C GLU A 282 -20.80 -7.99 -10.12
N MET A 283 -21.59 -8.59 -9.21
CA MET A 283 -22.90 -9.16 -9.50
C MET A 283 -24.04 -8.13 -9.36
N GLY A 284 -24.85 -8.01 -10.42
CA GLY A 284 -26.07 -7.20 -10.44
C GLY A 284 -27.33 -7.95 -9.97
N THR A 285 -28.50 -7.41 -10.33
CA THR A 285 -29.82 -7.99 -10.04
C THR A 285 -30.04 -9.32 -10.74
N GLU A 286 -30.80 -10.23 -10.12
CA GLU A 286 -31.23 -11.48 -10.75
C GLU A 286 -32.57 -11.27 -11.46
N GLU A 287 -32.79 -11.88 -12.63
CA GLU A 287 -34.03 -11.73 -13.40
C GLU A 287 -35.31 -12.12 -12.63
N TRP A 288 -35.16 -12.98 -11.62
CA TRP A 288 -36.26 -13.54 -10.82
C TRP A 288 -36.30 -12.95 -9.39
N CYS A 289 -35.66 -11.81 -9.16
CA CYS A 289 -35.67 -11.18 -7.84
C CYS A 289 -36.96 -10.42 -7.52
N VAL A 290 -37.39 -10.47 -6.25
CA VAL A 290 -38.57 -9.73 -5.79
C VAL A 290 -38.15 -8.30 -5.47
N PRO A 291 -38.73 -7.29 -6.14
CA PRO A 291 -38.37 -5.90 -5.90
C PRO A 291 -38.74 -5.49 -4.47
N LEU A 292 -37.83 -4.77 -3.84
CA LEU A 292 -38.04 -4.17 -2.53
C LEU A 292 -38.54 -2.74 -2.74
N THR A 293 -39.85 -2.52 -2.57
CA THR A 293 -40.39 -1.19 -2.36
C THR A 293 -40.08 -0.75 -0.94
N MET A 294 -39.09 0.12 -0.77
CA MET A 294 -38.79 0.84 0.47
C MET A 294 -39.20 2.30 0.34
#